data_AF-A0A1Y2T4C5-F1
#
_entry.id   AF-A0A1Y2T4C5-F1
#
_cell.length_a   1.000
_cell.length_b   1.000
_cell.length_c   1.000
_cell.angle_alpha   90.00
_cell.angle_beta   90.00
_cell.angle_gamma   90.00
#
_symmetry.space_group_name_H-M   'P 1'
#
loop_
_entity.id
_entity.type
_entity.pdbx_description
1 polymer ?
#
loop_
_entity_poly.entity_id
_entity_poly.type
_entity_poly.pdbx_seq_one_letter_code
_entity_poly.pdbx_strand_id
1 'polypeptide(L)'
;MTLKWLGAALTVLAPAWVGFQIASRYARRPAELRAFQNGLAVLVTEVEYGATPMPDALQSAARAAGPVAGGILADAARRLRAGGGITPGEALAAALAERRGTTCLKPADEEILGALVPVLGLSDRRDQV
;
A
#
# COMPACT_ATOMS: atom_id res chain seq x y z
N MET A 1 -25.89 -39.63 -20.90
CA MET A 1 -26.18 -39.52 -19.46
C MET A 1 -25.07 -38.75 -18.72
N THR A 2 -23.80 -38.96 -19.06
CA THR A 2 -22.61 -38.26 -18.54
C THR A 2 -22.64 -36.72 -18.71
N LEU A 3 -23.13 -36.22 -19.85
CA LEU A 3 -23.18 -34.77 -20.13
C LEU A 3 -24.08 -33.98 -19.16
N LYS A 4 -25.14 -34.59 -18.62
CA LYS A 4 -26.07 -33.96 -17.68
C LYS A 4 -25.42 -33.75 -16.31
N TRP A 5 -24.62 -34.71 -15.86
CA TRP A 5 -23.86 -34.62 -14.61
C TRP A 5 -22.72 -33.61 -14.70
N LEU A 6 -22.05 -33.52 -15.86
CA LEU A 6 -20.99 -32.55 -16.09
C LEU A 6 -21.53 -31.11 -16.09
N GLY A 7 -22.68 -30.89 -16.74
CA GLY A 7 -23.37 -29.60 -16.70
C GLY A 7 -23.83 -29.22 -15.29
N ALA A 8 -24.42 -30.17 -14.55
CA ALA A 8 -24.84 -29.95 -13.16
C ALA A 8 -23.67 -29.60 -12.24
N ALA A 9 -22.53 -30.30 -12.38
CA ALA A 9 -21.32 -29.99 -11.63
C ALA A 9 -20.78 -28.59 -11.96
N LEU A 10 -20.77 -28.21 -13.24
CA LEU A 10 -20.29 -26.89 -13.67
C LEU A 10 -21.15 -25.76 -13.10
N THR A 11 -22.48 -25.91 -13.08
CA THR A 11 -23.39 -24.91 -12.51
C THR A 11 -23.21 -24.70 -11.02
N VAL A 12 -22.73 -25.70 -10.27
CA VAL A 12 -22.47 -25.58 -8.83
C VAL A 12 -21.05 -25.06 -8.57
N LEU A 13 -20.06 -25.58 -9.28
CA LEU A 13 -18.65 -25.29 -9.03
C LEU A 13 -18.23 -23.89 -9.51
N ALA A 14 -18.78 -23.40 -10.62
CA ALA A 14 -18.43 -22.09 -11.16
C ALA A 14 -18.74 -20.93 -10.19
N PRO A 15 -19.99 -20.77 -9.68
CA PRO A 15 -20.28 -19.70 -8.72
C PRO A 15 -19.61 -19.92 -7.36
N ALA A 16 -19.39 -21.17 -6.94
CA ALA A 16 -18.64 -21.46 -5.72
C ALA A 16 -17.19 -20.96 -5.80
N TRP A 17 -16.50 -21.23 -6.92
CA TRP A 17 -15.12 -20.79 -7.13
C TRP A 17 -15.00 -19.26 -7.19
N VAL A 18 -15.93 -18.59 -7.88
CA VAL A 18 -16.03 -17.12 -7.89
C VAL A 18 -16.29 -16.57 -6.48
N GLY A 19 -17.18 -17.21 -5.72
CA GLY A 19 -17.47 -16.84 -4.33
C GLY A 19 -16.24 -16.94 -3.43
N PHE A 20 -15.46 -18.03 -3.54
CA PHE A 20 -14.22 -18.19 -2.78
C PHE A 20 -13.15 -17.15 -3.15
N GLN A 21 -13.01 -16.83 -4.44
CA GLN A 21 -12.11 -15.76 -4.90
C GLN A 21 -12.48 -14.40 -4.28
N ILE A 22 -13.77 -14.05 -4.31
CA ILE A 22 -14.27 -12.79 -3.74
C ILE A 22 -14.04 -12.77 -2.22
N ALA A 23 -14.40 -13.84 -1.51
CA ALA A 23 -14.21 -13.95 -0.06
C ALA A 23 -12.73 -13.80 0.34
N SER A 24 -11.82 -14.40 -0.43
CA SER A 24 -10.37 -14.27 -0.18
C SER A 24 -9.86 -12.82 -0.34
N ARG A 25 -10.41 -12.06 -1.30
CA ARG A 25 -10.10 -10.63 -1.46
C ARG A 25 -10.65 -9.79 -0.30
N TYR A 26 -11.85 -10.11 0.18
CA TYR A 26 -12.43 -9.45 1.36
C TYR A 26 -11.60 -9.68 2.63
N ALA A 27 -10.98 -10.84 2.79
CA ALA A 27 -10.09 -11.12 3.93
C ALA A 27 -8.72 -10.41 3.81
N ARG A 28 -8.20 -10.21 2.59
CA ARG A 28 -6.89 -9.56 2.35
C ARG A 28 -6.90 -8.06 2.55
N ARG A 29 -7.99 -7.36 2.20
CA ARG A 29 -8.10 -5.90 2.31
C ARG A 29 -7.86 -5.37 3.75
N PRO A 30 -8.49 -5.92 4.82
CA PRO A 30 -8.20 -5.50 6.19
C PRO A 30 -6.75 -5.74 6.61
N ALA A 31 -6.13 -6.82 6.11
CA ALA A 31 -4.74 -7.12 6.40
C ALA A 31 -3.79 -6.09 5.75
N GLU A 32 -4.03 -5.72 4.50
CA GLU A 32 -3.25 -4.67 3.82
C GLU A 32 -3.42 -3.30 4.49
N LEU A 33 -4.63 -2.93 4.91
CA LEU A 33 -4.86 -1.68 5.64
C LEU A 33 -4.13 -1.64 6.98
N ARG A 34 -4.12 -2.74 7.74
CA ARG A 34 -3.33 -2.87 8.97
C ARG A 34 -1.83 -2.76 8.68
N ALA A 35 -1.38 -3.33 7.57
CA ALA A 35 0.01 -3.26 7.16
C ALA A 35 0.44 -1.80 6.86
N PHE A 36 -0.41 -1.04 6.16
CA PHE A 36 -0.22 0.40 6.00
C PHE A 36 -0.22 1.14 7.34
N GLN A 37 -1.18 0.88 8.22
CA GLN A 37 -1.22 1.51 9.55
C GLN A 37 0.08 1.27 10.34
N ASN A 38 0.58 0.03 10.35
CA ASN A 38 1.83 -0.31 11.05
C ASN A 38 3.02 0.45 10.47
N GLY A 39 3.15 0.50 9.14
CA GLY A 39 4.20 1.25 8.47
C GLY A 39 4.15 2.74 8.79
N LEU A 40 2.95 3.32 8.69
CA LEU A 40 2.73 4.75 8.93
C LEU A 40 2.96 5.12 10.40
N ALA A 41 2.63 4.25 11.35
CA ALA A 41 2.92 4.49 12.77
C ALA A 41 4.45 4.59 13.01
N VAL A 42 5.23 3.70 12.40
CA VAL A 42 6.70 3.77 12.44
C VAL A 42 7.20 5.03 11.76
N LEU A 43 6.66 5.38 10.58
CA LEU A 43 7.05 6.61 9.86
C LEU A 43 6.79 7.86 10.69
N VAL A 44 5.61 7.97 11.30
CA VAL A 44 5.24 9.10 12.17
C VAL A 44 6.20 9.19 13.35
N THR A 45 6.54 8.06 13.97
CA THR A 45 7.50 8.02 15.08
C THR A 45 8.86 8.56 14.63
N GLU A 46 9.41 8.05 13.54
CA GLU A 46 10.72 8.47 13.01
C GLU A 46 10.76 9.95 12.63
N VAL A 47 9.69 10.46 11.99
CA VAL A 47 9.56 11.88 11.62
C VAL A 47 9.39 12.78 12.84
N GLU A 48 8.63 12.35 13.86
CA GLU A 48 8.41 13.13 15.08
C GLU A 48 9.69 13.23 15.94
N TYR A 49 10.50 12.17 15.97
CA TYR A 49 11.81 12.21 16.62
C TYR A 49 12.88 12.97 15.82
N GLY A 50 12.66 13.21 14.51
CA GLY A 50 13.49 14.08 13.66
C GLY A 50 14.95 13.62 13.48
N ALA A 51 15.29 12.41 13.93
CA ALA A 51 16.67 11.93 13.97
C ALA A 51 17.08 11.14 12.71
N THR A 52 16.11 10.83 11.83
CA THR A 52 16.29 9.91 10.71
C THR A 52 15.91 10.60 9.41
N PRO A 53 16.82 10.68 8.41
CA PRO A 53 16.50 11.24 7.11
C PRO A 53 15.26 10.57 6.49
N MET A 54 14.40 11.35 5.85
CA MET A 54 13.12 10.87 5.32
C MET A 54 13.19 9.59 4.45
N PRO A 55 14.19 9.40 3.55
CA PRO A 55 14.32 8.15 2.80
C PRO A 55 14.60 6.92 3.69
N ASP A 56 15.29 7.11 4.81
CA ASP A 56 15.58 6.06 5.77
C ASP A 56 14.38 5.79 6.67
N ALA A 57 13.66 6.82 7.10
CA ALA A 57 12.39 6.68 7.83
C ALA A 57 11.35 5.90 7.01
N LEU A 58 11.22 6.19 5.71
CA LEU A 58 10.37 5.43 4.78
C LEU A 58 10.84 3.98 4.62
N GLN A 59 12.15 3.73 4.67
CA GLN A 59 12.70 2.37 4.60
C GLN A 59 12.40 1.57 5.87
N SER A 60 12.46 2.20 7.05
CA SER A 60 12.06 1.60 8.33
C SER A 60 10.56 1.29 8.34
N ALA A 61 9.74 2.25 7.92
CA ALA A 61 8.30 2.09 7.76
C ALA A 61 7.96 0.93 6.79
N ALA A 62 8.70 0.82 5.68
CA ALA A 62 8.52 -0.26 4.72
C ALA A 62 8.75 -1.66 5.33
N ARG A 63 9.73 -1.81 6.23
CA ARG A 63 10.00 -3.08 6.91
C ARG A 63 8.86 -3.47 7.86
N ALA A 64 8.20 -2.50 8.47
CA ALA A 64 7.05 -2.72 9.36
C ALA A 64 5.72 -2.97 8.62
N ALA A 65 5.64 -2.56 7.35
CA ALA A 65 4.40 -2.57 6.56
C ALA A 65 4.15 -3.85 5.75
N GLY A 66 4.90 -4.93 5.98
CA GLY A 66 4.75 -6.17 5.23
C GLY A 66 5.02 -6.03 3.72
N PRO A 67 4.74 -7.06 2.90
CA PRO A 67 5.24 -7.11 1.52
C PRO A 67 4.58 -6.12 0.56
N VAL A 68 3.25 -5.94 0.63
CA VAL A 68 2.51 -5.09 -0.33
C VAL A 68 2.68 -3.61 0.02
N ALA A 69 2.28 -3.21 1.23
CA ALA A 69 2.39 -1.81 1.66
C ALA A 69 3.86 -1.40 1.84
N GLY A 70 4.71 -2.29 2.35
CA GLY A 70 6.15 -2.05 2.41
C GLY A 70 6.80 -1.88 1.05
N GLY A 71 6.33 -2.58 0.02
CA GLY A 71 6.77 -2.39 -1.36
C GLY A 71 6.51 -0.96 -1.87
N ILE A 72 5.39 -0.35 -1.48
CA ILE A 72 5.05 1.05 -1.84
C ILE A 72 5.95 2.03 -1.10
N LEU A 73 6.11 1.87 0.21
CA LEU A 73 6.95 2.76 1.03
C LEU A 73 8.44 2.67 0.65
N ALA A 74 8.94 1.46 0.36
CA ALA A 74 10.31 1.26 -0.10
C ALA A 74 10.55 1.85 -1.50
N ASP A 75 9.53 1.87 -2.35
CA ASP A 75 9.62 2.51 -3.65
C ASP A 75 9.71 4.03 -3.51
N ALA A 76 8.89 4.63 -2.65
CA ALA A 76 8.97 6.05 -2.32
C ALA A 76 10.37 6.42 -1.77
N ALA A 77 10.90 5.62 -0.83
CA ALA A 77 12.26 5.79 -0.32
C ALA A 77 13.32 5.76 -1.44
N ARG A 78 13.20 4.80 -2.38
CA ARG A 78 14.14 4.67 -3.50
C ARG A 78 14.12 5.90 -4.41
N ARG A 79 12.92 6.44 -4.71
CA ARG A 79 12.77 7.65 -5.54
C ARG A 79 13.40 8.88 -4.90
N LEU A 80 13.27 9.03 -3.58
CA LEU A 80 13.94 10.12 -2.86
C LEU A 80 15.47 9.97 -2.87
N ARG A 81 15.98 8.75 -2.63
CA ARG A 81 17.43 8.50 -2.68
C ARG A 81 18.04 8.74 -4.06
N ALA A 82 17.26 8.60 -5.13
CA ALA A 82 17.72 8.88 -6.49
C ALA A 82 18.01 10.38 -6.72
N GLY A 83 17.61 11.27 -5.81
CA GLY A 83 18.06 12.67 -5.81
C GLY A 83 17.40 13.57 -6.86
N GLY A 84 16.22 13.19 -7.37
CA GLY A 84 15.52 13.89 -8.46
C GLY A 84 14.84 15.22 -8.08
N GLY A 85 15.10 15.78 -6.89
CA GLY A 85 14.47 17.02 -6.41
C GLY A 85 12.97 16.92 -6.13
N ILE A 86 12.45 15.70 -5.98
CA ILE A 86 11.05 15.46 -5.62
C ILE A 86 10.88 15.44 -4.11
N THR A 87 9.71 15.89 -3.66
CA THR A 87 9.33 15.85 -2.25
C THR A 87 8.95 14.42 -1.81
N PRO A 88 8.99 14.11 -0.50
CA PRO A 88 8.51 12.84 0.03
C PRO A 88 7.06 12.53 -0.31
N GLY A 89 6.22 13.57 -0.35
CA GLY A 89 4.83 13.46 -0.80
C GLY A 89 4.71 13.01 -2.25
N GLU A 90 5.45 13.65 -3.16
CA GLU A 90 5.46 13.30 -4.59
C GLU A 90 5.99 11.89 -4.84
N ALA A 91 7.05 11.49 -4.11
CA ALA A 91 7.59 10.14 -4.18
C ALA A 91 6.55 9.09 -3.76
N LEU A 92 5.80 9.34 -2.68
CA LEU A 92 4.74 8.45 -2.22
C LEU A 92 3.54 8.44 -3.18
N ALA A 93 3.13 9.59 -3.70
CA ALA A 93 2.05 9.69 -4.66
C ALA A 93 2.33 8.88 -5.94
N ALA A 94 3.56 8.99 -6.46
CA ALA A 94 3.99 8.24 -7.63
C ALA A 94 4.04 6.73 -7.34
N ALA A 95 4.56 6.32 -6.17
CA ALA A 95 4.60 4.92 -5.76
C ALA A 95 3.20 4.31 -5.59
N LEU A 96 2.24 5.07 -5.03
CA LEU A 96 0.84 4.67 -4.93
C LEU A 96 0.21 4.52 -6.31
N ALA A 97 0.43 5.49 -7.21
CA ALA A 97 -0.13 5.48 -8.56
C ALA A 97 0.32 4.28 -9.39
N GLU A 98 1.61 3.93 -9.35
CA GLU A 98 2.14 2.78 -10.10
C GLU A 98 1.68 1.42 -9.57
N ARG A 99 1.29 1.34 -8.29
CA ARG A 99 0.92 0.08 -7.64
C ARG A 99 -0.58 -0.10 -7.40
N ARG A 100 -1.45 0.82 -7.84
CA ARG A 100 -2.93 0.73 -7.69
C ARG A 100 -3.49 -0.65 -8.06
N GLY A 101 -3.04 -1.22 -9.18
CA GLY A 101 -3.50 -2.54 -9.65
C GLY A 101 -2.98 -3.77 -8.89
N THR A 102 -2.03 -3.58 -7.96
CA THR A 102 -1.40 -4.67 -7.18
C THR A 102 -1.91 -4.78 -5.75
N THR A 103 -2.75 -3.82 -5.32
CA THR A 103 -3.33 -3.79 -3.96
C THR A 103 -4.77 -4.27 -3.96
N CYS A 104 -5.25 -4.75 -2.82
CA CYS A 104 -6.67 -5.07 -2.59
C CYS A 104 -7.48 -3.85 -2.12
N LEU A 105 -6.90 -2.64 -2.21
CA LEU A 105 -7.51 -1.39 -1.78
C LEU A 105 -8.66 -1.00 -2.71
N LYS A 106 -9.70 -0.39 -2.13
CA LYS A 106 -10.78 0.25 -2.89
C LYS A 106 -10.39 1.69 -3.20
N PRO A 107 -11.05 2.35 -4.17
CA PRO A 107 -10.80 3.76 -4.47
C PRO A 107 -10.88 4.68 -3.24
N ALA A 108 -11.81 4.42 -2.32
CA ALA A 108 -11.92 5.16 -1.06
C ALA A 108 -10.70 4.98 -0.14
N ASP A 109 -10.07 3.80 -0.14
CA ASP A 109 -8.85 3.58 0.66
C ASP A 109 -7.64 4.29 0.03
N GLU A 110 -7.57 4.31 -1.30
CA GLU A 110 -6.54 5.07 -2.03
C GLU A 110 -6.67 6.57 -1.79
N GLU A 111 -7.88 7.10 -1.69
CA GLU A 111 -8.13 8.50 -1.35
C GLU A 111 -7.63 8.85 0.05
N ILE A 112 -7.90 7.97 1.03
CA ILE A 112 -7.41 8.12 2.41
C ILE A 112 -5.88 8.09 2.45
N LEU A 113 -5.24 7.14 1.73
CA LEU A 113 -3.78 7.11 1.64
C LEU A 113 -3.21 8.31 0.88
N GLY A 114 -3.94 8.81 -0.12
CA GLY A 114 -3.60 10.03 -0.84
C GLY A 114 -3.56 11.27 0.05
N ALA A 115 -4.38 11.32 1.10
CA ALA A 115 -4.36 12.42 2.07
C ALA A 115 -3.03 12.52 2.86
N LEU A 116 -2.21 11.47 2.87
CA LEU A 116 -0.87 11.48 3.49
C LEU A 116 0.16 12.24 2.65
N VAL A 117 -0.03 12.35 1.34
CA VAL A 117 0.88 13.03 0.40
C VAL A 117 1.19 14.47 0.84
N PRO A 118 0.20 15.35 1.07
CA PRO A 118 0.48 16.72 1.51
C PRO A 118 1.11 16.77 2.91
N VAL A 119 0.79 15.83 3.81
CA VAL A 119 1.38 15.78 5.16
C VAL A 119 2.88 15.49 5.08
N LEU A 120 3.30 14.54 4.26
CA LEU A 120 4.71 14.20 4.07
C LEU A 120 5.47 15.28 3.28
N GLY A 121 4.82 15.96 2.35
CA GLY A 121 5.40 17.10 1.63
C GLY A 121 5.69 18.30 2.53
N LEU A 122 4.95 18.46 3.64
CA LEU A 122 5.21 19.50 4.65
C LEU A 122 6.39 19.15 5.57
N SER A 123 6.62 17.87 5.85
CA SER A 123 7.76 17.43 6.68
C SER A 123 9.11 17.78 6.07
N ASP A 124 9.24 17.69 4.74
CA ASP A 124 10.45 18.11 4.00
C ASP A 124 10.84 19.57 4.25
N ARG A 125 9.84 20.45 4.37
CA ARG A 125 10.05 21.88 4.62
C ARG A 125 10.58 22.18 6.03
N ARG A 126 10.41 21.24 6.98
CA ARG A 126 10.88 21.38 8.36
C ARG A 126 12.29 20.84 8.55
N ASP A 127 12.70 19.86 7.75
CA ASP A 127 14.06 19.29 7.77
C ASP A 127 15.11 20.16 7.04
N GLN A 128 14.67 21.24 6.37
CA GLN A 128 15.53 22.19 5.64
C GLN A 128 15.88 23.47 6.43
N VAL A 129 15.60 23.55 7.73
CA VAL A 129 15.95 24.70 8.61
C VAL A 129 16.91 24.32 9.75
#